data_AF-E3N9G3-F1
#
_entry.id   AF-E3N9G3-F1
#
_cell.length_a   1.000
_cell.length_b   1.000
_cell.length_c   1.000
_cell.angle_alpha   90.00
_cell.angle_beta   90.00
_cell.angle_gamma   90.00
#
_symmetry.space_group_name_H-M   'P 1'
#
loop_
_entity.id
_entity.type
_entity.pdbx_description
1 polymer ?
#
loop_
_entity_poly.entity_id
_entity_poly.type
_entity_poly.pdbx_seq_one_letter_code
_entity_poly.pdbx_strand_id
1 'polypeptide(L)'
;MQNTFSVVNVLFHFRFFISLVSSKTKNLVRLLRLEACVVDIRIDRFIDVIVYTQPPYLCLALRPFTLLEFRKWMNHIRTIFCYTPPANVRFSQGCERFNVQSLKDAIGNVNDLFVSRQLTDVMSREVLKQFNTPSRLSLDRNPFEIASEFRNFFIQNFQRIIFYDFCSLDDMLLVNSERADLYHPISQKQFNQFLKHWIRGSNPRLQHLYISINKIDVASGEVYLEGIRCMEMSEDAKREIRQKHKLSANVDMIQIRRKDGTPAVFATKDENILYVHFIVLP
;
A
#
# COMPACT_ATOMS: atom_id res chain seq x y z
N MET A 1 10.94 -22.62 -35.80
CA MET A 1 10.68 -21.23 -36.24
C MET A 1 9.95 -20.52 -35.09
N GLN A 2 10.63 -20.23 -33.98
CA GLN A 2 11.34 -18.96 -33.72
C GLN A 2 10.51 -17.71 -34.05
N ASN A 3 9.83 -17.17 -33.03
CA ASN A 3 9.65 -15.74 -32.82
C ASN A 3 9.46 -15.48 -31.33
N THR A 4 10.57 -15.54 -30.60
CA THR A 4 10.73 -15.01 -29.24
C THR A 4 11.00 -13.50 -29.35
N PHE A 5 9.98 -12.67 -29.23
CA PHE A 5 10.17 -11.27 -28.84
C PHE A 5 10.30 -11.24 -27.30
N SER A 6 11.51 -11.49 -26.80
CA SER A 6 11.86 -11.05 -25.45
C SER A 6 12.12 -9.54 -25.52
N VAL A 7 11.12 -8.74 -25.16
CA VAL A 7 11.39 -7.36 -24.76
C VAL A 7 12.12 -7.45 -23.43
N VAL A 8 13.45 -7.47 -23.52
CA VAL A 8 14.32 -7.26 -22.36
C VAL A 8 14.01 -5.86 -21.86
N ASN A 9 13.22 -5.76 -20.79
CA ASN A 9 13.07 -4.56 -19.98
C ASN A 9 14.43 -4.28 -19.33
N VAL A 10 15.33 -3.61 -20.07
CA VAL A 10 16.57 -3.10 -19.50
C VAL A 10 16.19 -1.88 -18.67
N LEU A 11 16.03 -2.09 -17.36
CA LEU A 11 15.94 -1.02 -16.39
C LEU A 11 17.33 -0.37 -16.32
N PHE A 12 17.58 0.63 -17.15
CA PHE A 12 18.81 1.41 -17.05
C PHE A 12 18.74 2.29 -15.80
N HIS A 13 19.35 1.82 -14.71
CA HIS A 13 19.64 2.64 -13.53
C HIS A 13 20.79 3.62 -13.82
N PHE A 14 20.59 4.57 -14.72
CA PHE A 14 21.48 5.72 -14.78
C PHE A 14 21.15 6.65 -13.60
N ARG A 15 21.99 6.62 -12.55
CA ARG A 15 22.04 7.70 -11.56
C ARG A 15 22.65 8.92 -12.24
N PHE A 16 21.82 9.60 -12.99
CA PHE A 16 22.11 10.94 -13.43
C PHE A 16 22.03 11.87 -12.22
N PHE A 17 23.18 12.34 -11.72
CA PHE A 17 23.24 13.58 -10.93
C PHE A 17 22.97 14.76 -11.85
N ILE A 18 21.79 14.75 -12.46
CA ILE A 18 21.36 15.83 -13.32
C ILE A 18 20.64 16.82 -12.42
N SER A 19 21.21 18.02 -12.29
CA SER A 19 20.47 19.14 -11.72
C SER A 19 19.24 19.40 -12.59
N LEU A 20 18.04 19.24 -12.03
CA LEU A 20 16.79 19.59 -12.70
C LEU A 20 16.64 21.09 -13.00
N VAL A 21 17.56 21.90 -12.47
CA VAL A 21 17.65 23.33 -12.72
C VAL A 21 18.45 23.63 -14.00
N SER A 22 19.32 22.71 -14.44
CA SER A 22 20.15 22.92 -15.63
C SER A 22 19.32 22.93 -16.91
N SER A 23 19.57 23.91 -17.78
CA SER A 23 18.97 24.03 -19.12
C SER A 23 19.17 22.77 -19.95
N LYS A 24 20.32 22.09 -19.78
CA LYS A 24 20.63 20.82 -20.49
C LYS A 24 19.63 19.72 -20.15
N THR A 25 19.28 19.59 -18.87
CA THR A 25 18.27 18.65 -18.37
C THR A 25 16.91 18.92 -18.97
N LYS A 26 16.49 20.19 -18.91
CA LYS A 26 15.18 20.61 -19.40
C LYS A 26 15.06 20.33 -20.90
N ASN A 27 16.13 20.60 -21.65
CA ASN A 27 16.19 20.30 -23.07
C ASN A 27 16.17 18.79 -23.33
N LEU A 28 16.91 17.98 -22.56
CA LEU A 28 16.90 16.53 -22.70
C LEU A 28 15.52 15.93 -22.43
N VAL A 29 14.86 16.31 -21.33
CA VAL A 29 13.51 15.84 -20.97
C VAL A 29 12.50 16.20 -22.07
N ARG A 30 12.56 17.42 -22.60
CA ARG A 30 11.71 17.86 -23.71
C ARG A 30 11.99 17.12 -25.02
N LEU A 31 13.28 16.94 -25.36
CA LEU A 31 13.69 16.28 -26.59
C LEU A 31 13.29 14.80 -26.60
N LEU A 32 13.43 14.13 -25.45
CA LEU A 32 13.04 12.74 -25.26
C LEU A 32 11.55 12.58 -24.91
N ARG A 33 10.78 13.67 -24.78
CA ARG A 33 9.37 13.68 -24.40
C ARG A 33 9.09 12.82 -23.16
N LEU A 34 9.96 12.92 -22.15
CA LEU A 34 9.81 12.12 -20.95
C LEU A 34 8.67 12.67 -20.09
N GLU A 35 7.59 11.90 -20.01
CA GLU A 35 6.46 12.17 -19.13
C GLU A 35 6.56 11.30 -17.89
N ALA A 36 6.40 11.92 -16.73
CA ALA A 36 6.42 11.18 -15.47
C ALA A 36 5.08 10.48 -15.25
N CYS A 37 5.15 9.23 -14.79
CA CYS A 37 3.99 8.41 -14.46
C CYS A 37 3.83 8.22 -12.95
N VAL A 38 4.91 8.28 -12.17
CA VAL A 38 4.92 8.17 -10.72
C VAL A 38 6.00 9.06 -10.14
N VAL A 39 5.72 9.70 -9.00
CA VAL A 39 6.69 10.45 -8.21
C VAL A 39 6.66 9.93 -6.78
N ASP A 40 7.79 9.41 -6.32
CA ASP A 40 7.99 9.01 -4.92
C ASP A 40 8.88 10.03 -4.21
N ILE A 41 8.49 10.43 -3.01
CA ILE A 41 9.24 11.36 -2.16
C ILE A 41 9.56 10.64 -0.86
N ARG A 42 10.85 10.53 -0.52
CA ARG A 42 11.33 9.97 0.74
C ARG A 42 11.88 11.11 1.59
N ILE A 43 11.40 11.18 2.83
CA ILE A 43 11.75 12.23 3.78
C ILE A 43 12.32 11.54 5.01
N ASP A 44 13.63 11.60 5.13
CA ASP A 44 14.40 11.11 6.26
C ASP A 44 15.33 12.22 6.77
N ARG A 45 16.63 11.96 6.97
CA ARG A 45 17.64 13.03 7.18
C ARG A 45 17.80 13.93 5.95
N PHE A 46 17.39 13.45 4.77
CA PHE A 46 17.37 14.16 3.51
C PHE A 46 15.99 14.05 2.85
N ILE A 47 15.77 14.87 1.83
CA ILE A 47 14.63 14.68 0.92
C ILE A 47 15.17 14.01 -0.33
N ASP A 48 14.63 12.86 -0.71
CA ASP A 48 14.94 12.19 -1.97
C ASP A 48 13.67 12.16 -2.82
N VAL A 49 13.75 12.69 -4.03
CA VAL A 49 12.66 12.68 -5.02
C VAL A 49 13.03 11.72 -6.13
N ILE A 50 12.15 10.76 -6.39
CA ILE A 50 12.32 9.75 -7.42
C ILE A 50 11.21 9.92 -8.44
N VAL A 51 11.58 10.22 -9.68
CA VAL A 51 10.64 10.41 -10.79
C VAL A 51 10.75 9.22 -11.73
N TYR A 52 9.64 8.50 -11.93
CA TYR A 52 9.52 7.43 -12.90
C TYR A 52 8.81 7.95 -14.14
N THR A 53 9.30 7.57 -15.30
CA THR A 53 8.77 8.01 -16.60
C THR A 53 8.17 6.86 -17.39
N GLN A 54 7.26 7.20 -18.31
CA GLN A 54 6.80 6.25 -19.33
C GLN A 54 7.97 5.80 -20.23
N PRO A 55 7.85 4.68 -20.98
CA PRO A 55 8.92 4.15 -21.80
C PRO A 55 9.68 5.23 -22.61
N PRO A 56 11.02 5.29 -22.53
CA PRO A 56 11.89 4.39 -21.77
C PRO A 56 11.77 4.64 -20.26
N TYR A 57 11.51 3.59 -19.48
CA TYR A 57 11.29 3.67 -18.02
C TYR A 57 12.56 4.18 -17.31
N LEU A 58 12.72 5.51 -17.26
CA LEU A 58 13.82 6.16 -16.58
C LEU A 58 13.41 6.49 -15.14
N CYS A 59 14.36 6.28 -14.25
CA CYS A 59 14.27 6.62 -12.84
C CYS A 59 15.27 7.73 -12.53
N LEU A 60 14.77 8.91 -12.17
CA LEU A 60 15.59 10.06 -11.80
C LEU A 60 15.55 10.26 -10.29
N ALA A 61 16.70 10.05 -9.64
CA ALA A 61 16.85 10.28 -8.20
C ALA A 61 17.48 11.65 -7.96
N LEU A 62 16.81 12.47 -7.15
CA LEU A 62 17.16 13.85 -6.94
C LEU A 62 17.18 14.12 -5.43
N ARG A 63 18.20 14.82 -4.94
CA ARG A 63 18.31 15.21 -3.53
C ARG A 63 18.47 16.73 -3.39
N PRO A 64 17.43 17.49 -3.03
CA PRO A 64 17.54 18.92 -2.89
C PRO A 64 18.29 19.23 -1.59
N PHE A 65 19.18 20.20 -1.62
CA PHE A 65 19.96 20.61 -0.45
C PHE A 65 19.17 21.54 0.48
N THR A 66 18.13 22.19 -0.06
CA THR A 66 17.28 23.13 0.68
C THR A 66 15.80 22.95 0.35
N LEU A 67 14.92 23.39 1.25
CA LEU A 67 13.47 23.39 1.00
C LEU A 67 13.08 24.28 -0.19
N LEU A 68 13.81 25.38 -0.42
CA LEU A 68 13.56 26.26 -1.57
C LEU A 68 13.88 25.54 -2.88
N GLU A 69 14.98 24.79 -2.92
CA GLU A 69 15.34 23.96 -4.08
C GLU A 69 14.29 22.85 -4.29
N PHE A 70 13.84 22.20 -3.22
CA PHE A 70 12.77 21.21 -3.28
C PHE A 70 11.49 21.77 -3.91
N ARG A 71 11.03 22.96 -3.47
CA ARG A 71 9.86 23.62 -4.07
C ARG A 71 10.02 23.90 -5.56
N LYS A 72 11.21 24.35 -5.97
CA LYS A 72 11.53 24.55 -7.40
C LYS A 72 11.45 23.24 -8.17
N TRP A 73 11.92 22.14 -7.59
CA TRP A 73 11.86 20.83 -8.23
C TRP A 73 10.44 20.30 -8.35
N MET A 74 9.60 20.45 -7.33
CA MET A 74 8.18 20.09 -7.43
C MET A 74 7.48 20.84 -8.57
N ASN A 75 7.78 22.13 -8.75
CA ASN A 75 7.27 22.90 -9.89
C ASN A 75 7.84 22.42 -11.24
N HIS A 76 9.12 22.07 -11.31
CA HIS A 76 9.70 21.49 -12.53
C HIS A 76 9.12 20.11 -12.86
N ILE A 77 8.85 19.27 -11.87
CA ILE A 77 8.22 17.96 -12.09
C ILE A 77 6.84 18.14 -12.73
N ARG A 78 6.04 19.08 -12.21
CA ARG A 78 4.72 19.41 -12.77
C ARG A 78 4.79 19.95 -14.20
N THR A 79 5.74 20.86 -14.47
CA THR A 79 5.78 21.61 -15.73
C THR A 79 6.61 20.98 -16.83
N ILE A 80 7.69 20.26 -16.49
CA ILE A 80 8.65 19.70 -17.45
C ILE A 80 8.34 18.22 -17.70
N PHE A 81 7.98 17.46 -16.67
CA PHE A 81 7.58 16.05 -16.81
C PHE A 81 6.06 15.86 -16.90
N CYS A 82 5.29 16.95 -17.00
CA CYS A 82 3.83 16.95 -17.13
C CYS A 82 3.10 16.14 -16.04
N TYR A 83 3.67 16.05 -14.83
CA TYR A 83 3.10 15.26 -13.74
C TYR A 83 2.20 16.10 -12.83
N THR A 84 0.90 15.94 -13.01
CA THR A 84 -0.14 16.54 -12.17
C THR A 84 -0.75 15.62 -11.10
N PRO A 85 -0.65 14.27 -11.16
CA PRO A 85 -1.17 13.42 -10.10
C PRO A 85 -0.52 13.66 -8.73
N PRO A 86 -1.19 13.30 -7.62
CA PRO A 86 -0.60 13.35 -6.29
C PRO A 86 0.57 12.38 -6.15
N ALA A 87 1.66 12.83 -5.52
CA ALA A 87 2.86 12.02 -5.29
C ALA A 87 2.66 10.99 -4.18
N ASN A 88 3.50 9.97 -4.15
CA ASN A 88 3.64 9.06 -3.02
C ASN A 88 4.70 9.61 -2.06
N VAL A 89 4.44 9.57 -0.75
CA VAL A 89 5.33 10.17 0.25
C VAL A 89 5.60 9.19 1.39
N ARG A 90 6.88 9.06 1.75
CA ARG A 90 7.36 8.24 2.86
C ARG A 90 8.11 9.09 3.87
N PHE A 91 7.68 9.02 5.13
CA PHE A 91 8.38 9.62 6.26
C PHE A 91 9.13 8.54 7.06
N SER A 92 10.42 8.78 7.31
CA SER A 92 11.34 7.91 8.06
C SER A 92 12.20 8.71 9.05
N GLN A 93 13.01 8.02 9.85
CA GLN A 93 13.86 8.63 10.88
C GLN A 93 14.72 9.79 10.32
N GLY A 94 14.77 10.90 11.04
CA GLY A 94 15.54 12.08 10.66
C GLY A 94 14.71 13.19 10.00
N CYS A 95 13.44 12.91 9.66
CA CYS A 95 12.53 13.88 9.06
C CYS A 95 12.18 15.05 9.99
N GLU A 96 12.45 14.93 11.30
CA GLU A 96 12.17 15.93 12.33
C GLU A 96 12.89 17.26 12.09
N ARG A 97 13.93 17.25 11.26
CA ARG A 97 14.66 18.45 10.82
C ARG A 97 13.83 19.34 9.90
N PHE A 98 12.78 18.80 9.29
CA PHE A 98 11.90 19.52 8.38
C PHE A 98 10.59 19.87 9.06
N ASN A 99 10.13 21.11 8.86
CA ASN A 99 8.79 21.50 9.28
C ASN A 99 7.73 20.81 8.38
N VAL A 100 6.84 20.03 8.98
CA VAL A 100 5.86 19.20 8.25
C VAL A 100 4.87 20.05 7.45
N GLN A 101 4.40 21.19 7.99
CA GLN A 101 3.54 22.13 7.27
C GLN A 101 4.24 22.66 6.02
N SER A 102 5.49 23.09 6.14
CA SER A 102 6.31 23.53 5.01
C SER A 102 6.46 22.47 3.92
N LEU A 103 6.58 21.19 4.30
CA LEU A 103 6.60 20.07 3.37
C LEU A 103 5.23 19.86 2.70
N LYS A 104 4.15 19.93 3.47
CA LYS A 104 2.77 19.84 2.96
C LYS A 104 2.49 20.93 1.93
N ASP A 105 2.91 22.16 2.18
CA ASP A 105 2.75 23.28 1.26
C ASP A 105 3.56 23.11 -0.04
N ALA A 106 4.70 22.41 0.02
CA ALA A 106 5.55 22.16 -1.13
C ALA A 106 5.04 20.99 -1.98
N ILE A 107 4.55 19.93 -1.33
CA ILE A 107 4.12 18.68 -1.97
C ILE A 107 2.67 18.79 -2.47
N GLY A 108 1.77 19.30 -1.62
CA GLY A 108 0.33 19.33 -1.84
C GLY A 108 -0.36 18.05 -1.37
N ASN A 109 -1.36 17.59 -2.13
CA ASN A 109 -2.05 16.33 -1.84
C ASN A 109 -1.17 15.15 -2.22
N VAL A 110 -1.38 14.03 -1.53
CA VAL A 110 -0.59 12.80 -1.69
C VAL A 110 -1.50 11.64 -2.05
N ASN A 111 -1.00 10.74 -2.88
CA ASN A 111 -1.75 9.54 -3.27
C ASN A 111 -1.54 8.43 -2.23
N ASP A 112 -0.27 8.16 -1.92
CA ASP A 112 0.15 7.14 -0.96
C ASP A 112 0.97 7.81 0.15
N LEU A 113 0.61 7.57 1.41
CA LEU A 113 1.33 8.05 2.58
C LEU A 113 1.84 6.87 3.40
N PHE A 114 3.16 6.79 3.55
CA PHE A 114 3.83 5.84 4.43
C PHE A 114 4.44 6.56 5.63
N VAL A 115 4.13 6.09 6.85
CA VAL A 115 4.72 6.58 8.10
C VAL A 115 5.48 5.43 8.78
N SER A 116 6.80 5.57 8.83
CA SER A 116 7.71 4.56 9.41
C SER A 116 7.57 4.45 10.91
N ARG A 117 7.77 3.23 11.44
CA ARG A 117 7.85 2.98 12.90
C ARG A 117 9.01 3.70 13.59
N GLN A 118 9.96 4.22 12.81
CA GLN A 118 11.13 4.92 13.34
C GLN A 118 10.84 6.38 13.72
N LEU A 119 9.66 6.92 13.37
CA LEU A 119 9.23 8.23 13.83
C LEU A 119 8.78 8.18 15.29
N THR A 120 8.96 9.28 16.01
CA THR A 120 8.31 9.47 17.31
C THR A 120 6.79 9.60 17.13
N ASP A 121 6.03 9.24 18.17
CA ASP A 121 4.57 9.30 18.12
C ASP A 121 4.08 10.74 17.88
N VAL A 122 4.77 11.74 18.44
CA VAL A 122 4.51 13.17 18.18
C VAL A 122 4.65 13.52 16.70
N MET A 123 5.74 13.08 16.07
CA MET A 123 6.01 13.37 14.65
C MET A 123 5.05 12.63 13.72
N SER A 124 4.74 11.36 14.03
CA SER A 124 3.76 10.58 13.29
C SER A 124 2.38 11.24 13.32
N ARG A 125 1.93 11.73 14.48
CA ARG A 125 0.67 12.48 14.60
C ARG A 125 0.67 13.78 13.80
N GLU A 126 1.78 14.52 13.82
CA GLU A 126 1.89 15.75 13.02
C GLU A 126 1.85 15.46 11.52
N VAL A 127 2.55 14.42 11.04
CA VAL A 127 2.48 13.98 9.63
C VAL A 127 1.06 13.60 9.25
N LEU A 128 0.39 12.77 10.06
CA LEU A 128 -0.99 12.34 9.81
C LEU A 128 -1.99 13.50 9.80
N LYS A 129 -1.78 14.50 10.66
CA LYS A 129 -2.60 15.71 10.71
C LYS A 129 -2.46 16.57 9.45
N GLN A 130 -1.22 16.75 8.97
CA GLN A 130 -0.94 17.60 7.80
C GLN A 130 -1.26 16.90 6.47
N PHE A 131 -1.04 15.59 6.40
CA PHE A 131 -1.31 14.75 5.23
C PHE A 131 -2.55 13.87 5.48
N ASN A 132 -3.71 14.51 5.67
CA ASN A 132 -4.95 13.89 6.15
C ASN A 132 -5.88 13.29 5.08
N THR A 133 -5.56 13.42 3.79
CA THR A 133 -6.41 12.98 2.67
C THR A 133 -5.68 12.08 1.64
N PRO A 134 -4.84 11.12 2.06
CA PRO A 134 -4.25 10.19 1.11
C PRO A 134 -5.31 9.24 0.54
N SER A 135 -5.10 8.73 -0.66
CA SER A 135 -5.91 7.62 -1.19
C SER A 135 -5.50 6.27 -0.58
N ARG A 136 -4.22 6.14 -0.20
CA ARG A 136 -3.63 4.96 0.42
C ARG A 136 -2.81 5.34 1.64
N LEU A 137 -2.98 4.61 2.73
CA LEU A 137 -2.30 4.87 3.99
C LEU A 137 -1.56 3.62 4.45
N SER A 138 -0.28 3.76 4.78
CA SER A 138 0.55 2.71 5.36
C SER A 138 1.16 3.18 6.67
N LEU A 139 0.86 2.48 7.75
CA LEU A 139 1.35 2.81 9.10
C LEU A 139 2.03 1.61 9.72
N ASP A 140 3.30 1.76 10.07
CA ASP A 140 4.04 0.67 10.73
C ASP A 140 3.67 0.52 12.21
N ARG A 141 3.20 1.59 12.87
CA ARG A 141 2.89 1.64 14.30
C ARG A 141 1.70 2.56 14.53
N ASN A 142 0.87 2.26 15.54
CA ASN A 142 -0.13 3.21 16.04
C ASN A 142 0.56 4.31 16.89
N PRO A 143 0.50 5.60 16.48
CA PRO A 143 1.11 6.68 17.24
C PRO A 143 0.17 7.32 18.29
N PHE A 144 -1.03 6.76 18.50
CA PHE A 144 -2.03 7.28 19.43
C PHE A 144 -2.13 6.42 20.68
N GLU A 145 -2.11 7.05 21.85
CA GLU A 145 -2.29 6.37 23.14
C GLU A 145 -3.76 5.99 23.36
N ILE A 146 -4.68 6.82 22.85
CA ILE A 146 -6.11 6.60 22.97
C ILE A 146 -6.59 5.83 21.73
N ALA A 147 -7.10 4.61 21.94
CA ALA A 147 -7.54 3.73 20.85
C ALA A 147 -8.60 4.36 19.92
N SER A 148 -9.49 5.22 20.45
CA SER A 148 -10.53 5.87 19.65
C SER A 148 -9.98 6.86 18.62
N GLU A 149 -8.84 7.51 18.88
CA GLU A 149 -8.21 8.44 17.94
C GLU A 149 -7.72 7.70 16.69
N PHE A 150 -7.16 6.52 16.89
CA PHE A 150 -6.65 5.69 15.79
C PHE A 150 -7.78 5.04 14.97
N ARG A 151 -8.90 4.67 15.61
CA ARG A 151 -10.04 4.02 14.93
C ARG A 151 -10.63 4.86 13.79
N ASN A 152 -10.50 6.19 13.86
CA ASN A 152 -10.91 7.09 12.79
C ASN A 152 -10.20 6.79 11.45
N PHE A 153 -9.00 6.20 11.45
CA PHE A 153 -8.33 5.79 10.22
C PHE A 153 -8.96 4.55 9.59
N PHE A 154 -9.48 3.60 10.36
CA PHE A 154 -10.13 2.42 9.80
C PHE A 154 -11.50 2.73 9.16
N ILE A 155 -12.24 3.69 9.73
CA ILE A 155 -13.57 4.09 9.24
C ILE A 155 -13.49 4.88 7.92
N GLN A 156 -12.32 5.46 7.62
CA GLN A 156 -12.11 6.22 6.40
C GLN A 156 -12.14 5.34 5.14
N ASN A 157 -12.60 5.97 4.05
CA ASN A 157 -12.84 5.36 2.75
C ASN A 157 -11.55 5.25 1.90
N PHE A 158 -10.48 4.68 2.44
CA PHE A 158 -9.24 4.52 1.66
C PHE A 158 -9.41 3.50 0.53
N GLN A 159 -8.65 3.70 -0.56
CA GLN A 159 -8.48 2.65 -1.55
C GLN A 159 -7.70 1.47 -0.96
N ARG A 160 -6.71 1.78 -0.11
CA ARG A 160 -5.90 0.77 0.57
C ARG A 160 -5.42 1.27 1.92
N ILE A 161 -5.56 0.45 2.96
CA ILE A 161 -4.91 0.66 4.24
C ILE A 161 -3.93 -0.48 4.52
N ILE A 162 -2.71 -0.14 4.94
CA ILE A 162 -1.68 -1.10 5.36
C ILE A 162 -1.32 -0.79 6.81
N PHE A 163 -1.34 -1.80 7.66
CA PHE A 163 -1.07 -1.63 9.07
C PHE A 163 -0.24 -2.79 9.64
N TYR A 164 0.87 -2.46 10.29
CA TYR A 164 1.81 -3.45 10.82
C TYR A 164 1.73 -3.68 12.33
N ASP A 165 0.98 -2.85 13.05
CA ASP A 165 0.81 -2.96 14.50
C ASP A 165 -0.41 -3.80 14.87
N PHE A 166 -0.56 -4.06 16.17
CA PHE A 166 -1.68 -4.81 16.73
C PHE A 166 -3.03 -4.23 16.26
N CYS A 167 -3.87 -5.11 15.70
CA CYS A 167 -5.22 -4.79 15.25
C CYS A 167 -6.20 -5.75 15.94
N SER A 168 -7.14 -5.20 16.71
CA SER A 168 -8.17 -6.02 17.36
C SER A 168 -9.27 -6.41 16.36
N LEU A 169 -10.12 -7.37 16.74
CA LEU A 169 -11.29 -7.72 15.94
C LEU A 169 -12.19 -6.50 15.70
N ASP A 170 -12.43 -5.68 16.73
CA ASP A 170 -13.26 -4.48 16.60
C ASP A 170 -12.66 -3.49 15.59
N ASP A 171 -11.34 -3.33 15.59
CA ASP A 171 -10.65 -2.46 14.63
C ASP A 171 -10.79 -3.00 13.19
N MET A 172 -10.66 -4.32 12.99
CA MET A 172 -10.90 -4.97 11.71
C MET A 172 -12.33 -4.75 11.21
N LEU A 173 -13.33 -4.80 12.10
CA LEU A 173 -14.74 -4.59 11.75
C LEU A 173 -15.06 -3.14 11.38
N LEU A 174 -14.22 -2.18 11.79
CA LEU A 174 -14.32 -0.78 11.42
C LEU A 174 -13.73 -0.47 10.04
N VAL A 175 -12.92 -1.38 9.46
CA VAL A 175 -12.27 -1.19 8.16
C VAL A 175 -13.31 -0.93 7.06
N ASN A 176 -13.27 0.28 6.50
CA ASN A 176 -14.14 0.70 5.42
C ASN A 176 -13.39 0.93 4.09
N SER A 177 -12.16 0.43 4.02
CA SER A 177 -11.31 0.53 2.83
C SER A 177 -11.63 -0.56 1.81
N GLU A 178 -11.31 -0.32 0.53
CA GLU A 178 -11.45 -1.36 -0.52
C GLU A 178 -10.45 -2.50 -0.32
N ARG A 179 -9.23 -2.17 0.12
CA ARG A 179 -8.19 -3.14 0.44
C ARG A 179 -7.62 -2.87 1.83
N ALA A 180 -7.35 -3.92 2.57
CA ALA A 180 -6.67 -3.85 3.86
C ALA A 180 -5.57 -4.90 3.96
N ASP A 181 -4.37 -4.51 4.36
CA ASP A 181 -3.28 -5.43 4.67
C ASP A 181 -2.88 -5.24 6.14
N LEU A 182 -3.21 -6.22 6.98
CA LEU A 182 -2.97 -6.21 8.41
C LEU A 182 -1.90 -7.25 8.73
N TYR A 183 -0.68 -6.80 9.01
CA TYR A 183 0.48 -7.69 9.10
C TYR A 183 0.68 -8.29 10.49
N HIS A 184 0.12 -7.69 11.54
CA HIS A 184 0.20 -8.24 12.89
C HIS A 184 -0.64 -9.53 12.98
N PRO A 185 -0.05 -10.67 13.40
CA PRO A 185 -0.77 -11.93 13.44
C PRO A 185 -1.98 -11.87 14.36
N ILE A 186 -3.12 -12.35 13.86
CA ILE A 186 -4.33 -12.55 14.66
C ILE A 186 -4.49 -14.02 15.06
N SER A 187 -5.31 -14.27 16.08
CA SER A 187 -5.73 -15.63 16.38
C SER A 187 -6.70 -16.14 15.32
N GLN A 188 -6.73 -17.46 15.15
CA GLN A 188 -7.71 -18.10 14.29
C GLN A 188 -9.15 -17.85 14.75
N LYS A 189 -9.37 -17.75 16.06
CA LYS A 189 -10.68 -17.41 16.65
C LYS A 189 -11.14 -16.02 16.19
N GLN A 190 -10.25 -15.02 16.22
CA GLN A 190 -10.56 -13.68 15.71
C GLN A 190 -10.89 -13.72 14.21
N PHE A 191 -10.14 -14.49 13.42
CA PHE A 191 -10.45 -14.63 12.00
C PHE A 191 -11.83 -15.26 11.75
N ASN A 192 -12.16 -16.34 12.46
CA ASN A 192 -13.49 -16.99 12.35
C ASN A 192 -14.62 -16.03 12.76
N GLN A 193 -14.41 -15.22 13.82
CA GLN A 193 -15.36 -14.18 14.21
C GLN A 193 -15.50 -13.11 13.13
N PHE A 194 -14.40 -12.58 12.60
CA PHE A 194 -14.43 -11.62 11.50
C PHE A 194 -15.26 -12.14 10.31
N LEU A 195 -15.01 -13.37 9.86
CA LEU A 195 -15.78 -13.95 8.75
C LEU A 195 -17.27 -14.08 9.08
N LYS A 196 -17.64 -14.48 10.29
CA LYS A 196 -19.05 -14.52 10.73
C LYS A 196 -19.71 -13.14 10.66
N HIS A 197 -18.98 -12.08 10.99
CA HIS A 197 -19.47 -10.70 10.86
C HIS A 197 -19.57 -10.26 9.39
N TRP A 198 -18.54 -10.55 8.57
CA TRP A 198 -18.58 -10.25 7.14
C TRP A 198 -19.75 -10.94 6.43
N ILE A 199 -19.97 -12.23 6.71
CA ILE A 199 -21.12 -13.01 6.21
C ILE A 199 -22.46 -12.33 6.55
N ARG A 200 -22.54 -11.67 7.71
CA ARG A 200 -23.74 -10.96 8.17
C ARG A 200 -23.92 -9.55 7.60
N GLY A 201 -22.94 -9.00 6.88
CA GLY A 201 -23.06 -7.67 6.28
C GLY A 201 -21.97 -6.65 6.68
N SER A 202 -21.00 -7.02 7.51
CA SER A 202 -19.89 -6.10 7.87
C SER A 202 -18.94 -5.83 6.70
N ASN A 203 -18.24 -4.68 6.75
CA ASN A 203 -17.21 -4.25 5.79
C ASN A 203 -17.68 -4.28 4.31
N PRO A 204 -18.75 -3.56 3.94
CA PRO A 204 -19.36 -3.66 2.61
C PRO A 204 -18.47 -3.18 1.45
N ARG A 205 -17.48 -2.32 1.71
CA ARG A 205 -16.52 -1.85 0.70
C ARG A 205 -15.33 -2.78 0.49
N LEU A 206 -15.09 -3.71 1.41
CA LEU A 206 -13.90 -4.54 1.42
C LEU A 206 -13.92 -5.52 0.24
N GLN A 207 -12.92 -5.42 -0.63
CA GLN A 207 -12.71 -6.30 -1.78
C GLN A 207 -11.56 -7.27 -1.54
N HIS A 208 -10.55 -6.85 -0.77
CA HIS A 208 -9.38 -7.66 -0.48
C HIS A 208 -8.89 -7.39 0.95
N LEU A 209 -8.68 -8.46 1.71
CA LEU A 209 -8.06 -8.41 3.03
C LEU A 209 -6.89 -9.38 3.05
N TYR A 210 -5.72 -8.88 3.39
CA TYR A 210 -4.54 -9.67 3.70
C TYR A 210 -4.29 -9.66 5.20
N ILE A 211 -4.16 -10.85 5.79
CA ILE A 211 -3.86 -11.03 7.21
C ILE A 211 -2.87 -12.17 7.40
N SER A 212 -2.21 -12.16 8.56
CA SER A 212 -1.45 -13.29 9.08
C SER A 212 -2.18 -13.91 10.26
N ILE A 213 -2.17 -15.25 10.36
CA ILE A 213 -2.75 -16.00 11.48
C ILE A 213 -1.64 -16.74 12.21
N ASN A 214 -1.62 -16.62 13.55
CA ASN A 214 -0.66 -17.34 14.37
C ASN A 214 -0.98 -18.85 14.40
N LYS A 215 0.00 -19.67 14.03
CA LYS A 215 -0.13 -21.14 14.00
C LYS A 215 -0.20 -21.80 15.37
N ILE A 216 0.18 -21.12 16.45
CA ILE A 216 0.15 -21.70 17.81
C ILE A 216 -1.28 -22.17 18.17
N ASP A 217 -2.31 -21.53 17.61
CA ASP A 217 -3.71 -21.90 17.81
C ASP A 217 -4.24 -22.94 16.78
N VAL A 218 -3.43 -23.30 15.78
CA VAL A 218 -3.85 -24.10 14.61
C VAL A 218 -3.26 -25.52 14.72
N ALA A 219 -4.02 -26.46 15.29
CA ALA A 219 -3.55 -27.83 15.53
C ALA A 219 -3.17 -28.63 14.26
N SER A 220 -3.60 -28.21 13.06
CA SER A 220 -3.40 -28.95 11.80
C SER A 220 -2.74 -28.14 10.67
N GLY A 221 -2.33 -26.89 10.89
CA GLY A 221 -1.89 -25.98 9.82
C GLY A 221 -3.02 -25.44 8.91
N GLU A 222 -4.22 -26.00 9.00
CA GLU A 222 -5.40 -25.57 8.25
C GLU A 222 -6.24 -24.54 9.01
N VAL A 223 -6.79 -23.54 8.31
CA VAL A 223 -7.78 -22.63 8.92
C VAL A 223 -9.07 -23.41 9.20
N TYR A 224 -9.28 -23.82 10.44
CA TYR A 224 -10.56 -24.34 10.90
C TYR A 224 -11.61 -23.21 11.04
N LEU A 225 -12.68 -23.31 10.24
CA LEU A 225 -13.78 -22.34 10.15
C LEU A 225 -15.07 -22.86 10.78
N GLU A 226 -15.12 -22.84 12.11
CA GLU A 226 -16.25 -23.39 12.87
C GLU A 226 -17.57 -22.65 12.57
N GLY A 227 -18.57 -23.40 12.10
CA GLY A 227 -19.91 -22.88 11.86
C GLY A 227 -20.01 -22.00 10.62
N ILE A 228 -19.05 -22.09 9.69
CA ILE A 228 -19.10 -21.44 8.37
C ILE A 228 -19.24 -22.51 7.30
N ARG A 229 -20.19 -22.32 6.38
CA ARG A 229 -20.38 -23.21 5.23
C ARG A 229 -19.32 -22.90 4.17
N CYS A 230 -18.36 -23.81 4.04
CA CYS A 230 -17.34 -23.80 2.99
C CYS A 230 -17.84 -24.54 1.75
N MET A 231 -17.42 -24.10 0.57
CA MET A 231 -17.68 -24.74 -0.71
C MET A 231 -16.37 -25.08 -1.39
N GLU A 232 -16.27 -26.29 -1.94
CA GLU A 232 -15.16 -26.69 -2.79
C GLU A 232 -15.18 -25.92 -4.12
N MET A 233 -13.99 -25.68 -4.66
CA MET A 233 -13.80 -24.99 -5.92
C MET A 233 -13.14 -25.92 -6.93
N SER A 234 -13.53 -25.82 -8.21
CA SER A 234 -12.81 -26.51 -9.29
C SER A 234 -11.40 -25.94 -9.45
N GLU A 235 -10.45 -26.76 -9.90
CA GLU A 235 -9.06 -26.31 -10.11
C GLU A 235 -8.94 -25.23 -11.19
N ASP A 236 -9.84 -25.19 -12.16
CA ASP A 236 -9.89 -24.13 -13.17
C ASP A 236 -10.28 -22.78 -12.55
N ALA A 237 -11.28 -22.76 -11.67
CA ALA A 237 -11.67 -21.55 -10.94
C ALA A 237 -10.54 -21.07 -10.02
N LYS A 238 -9.88 -22.00 -9.30
CA LYS A 238 -8.70 -21.66 -8.49
C LYS A 238 -7.57 -21.07 -9.35
N ARG A 239 -7.32 -21.65 -10.54
CA ARG A 239 -6.28 -21.16 -11.48
C ARG A 239 -6.55 -19.74 -11.97
N GLU A 240 -7.79 -19.42 -12.32
CA GLU A 240 -8.17 -18.06 -12.75
C GLU A 240 -7.93 -17.04 -11.64
N ILE A 241 -8.34 -17.36 -10.40
CA ILE A 241 -8.13 -16.49 -9.24
C ILE A 241 -6.63 -16.30 -8.96
N ARG A 242 -5.83 -17.38 -9.03
CA ARG A 242 -4.37 -17.30 -8.86
C ARG A 242 -3.75 -16.34 -9.87
N GLN A 243 -4.16 -16.39 -11.14
CA GLN A 243 -3.66 -15.49 -12.18
C GLN A 243 -4.09 -14.04 -11.96
N LYS A 244 -5.38 -13.81 -11.72
CA LYS A 244 -5.96 -12.47 -11.53
C LYS A 244 -5.36 -11.74 -10.33
N HIS A 245 -5.13 -12.46 -9.24
CA HIS A 245 -4.64 -11.91 -7.98
C HIS A 245 -3.14 -12.14 -7.74
N LYS A 246 -2.42 -12.72 -8.73
CA LYS A 246 -0.99 -13.03 -8.67
C LYS A 246 -0.60 -13.85 -7.43
N LEU A 247 -1.43 -14.83 -7.10
CA LEU A 247 -1.20 -15.73 -5.96
C LEU A 247 -0.27 -16.89 -6.37
N SER A 248 0.43 -17.46 -5.39
CA SER A 248 1.32 -18.61 -5.63
C SER A 248 0.53 -19.86 -6.02
N ALA A 249 1.15 -20.76 -6.79
CA ALA A 249 0.53 -21.99 -7.28
C ALA A 249 0.16 -22.97 -6.15
N ASN A 250 0.88 -22.92 -5.03
CA ASN A 250 0.70 -23.80 -3.87
C ASN A 250 -0.35 -23.31 -2.86
N VAL A 251 -1.11 -22.28 -3.19
CA VAL A 251 -2.15 -21.74 -2.30
C VAL A 251 -3.42 -22.56 -2.47
N ASP A 252 -3.92 -23.11 -1.37
CA ASP A 252 -5.25 -23.71 -1.35
C ASP A 252 -6.33 -22.64 -1.16
N MET A 253 -7.53 -22.92 -1.66
CA MET A 253 -8.61 -21.94 -1.77
C MET A 253 -9.94 -22.57 -1.41
N ILE A 254 -10.63 -21.92 -0.49
CA ILE A 254 -11.97 -22.29 -0.07
C ILE A 254 -12.90 -21.11 -0.31
N GLN A 255 -14.07 -21.41 -0.87
CA GLN A 255 -15.09 -20.41 -1.12
C GLN A 255 -16.10 -20.36 0.03
N ILE A 256 -16.50 -19.15 0.39
CA ILE A 256 -17.62 -18.87 1.28
C ILE A 256 -18.61 -17.93 0.57
N ARG A 257 -19.79 -17.77 1.17
CA ARG A 257 -20.82 -16.86 0.65
C ARG A 257 -21.40 -16.01 1.76
N ARG A 258 -21.57 -14.73 1.48
CA ARG A 258 -22.26 -13.77 2.34
C ARG A 258 -23.76 -14.03 2.31
N LYS A 259 -24.50 -13.54 3.31
CA LYS A 259 -25.97 -13.69 3.37
C LYS A 259 -26.69 -13.08 2.17
N ASP A 260 -26.14 -12.01 1.59
CA ASP A 260 -26.66 -11.35 0.38
C ASP A 260 -26.33 -12.11 -0.91
N GLY A 261 -25.62 -13.24 -0.83
CA GLY A 261 -25.22 -14.05 -1.97
C GLY A 261 -23.82 -13.73 -2.51
N THR A 262 -23.16 -12.66 -2.04
CA THR A 262 -21.81 -12.28 -2.51
C THR A 262 -20.79 -13.38 -2.22
N PRO A 263 -20.09 -13.92 -3.24
CA PRO A 263 -19.07 -14.93 -3.02
C PRO A 263 -17.75 -14.31 -2.57
N ALA A 264 -17.00 -15.03 -1.73
CA ALA A 264 -15.63 -14.69 -1.39
C ALA A 264 -14.78 -15.94 -1.29
N VAL A 265 -13.49 -15.78 -1.50
CA VAL A 265 -12.49 -16.85 -1.41
C VAL A 265 -11.46 -16.43 -0.38
N PHE A 266 -11.07 -17.36 0.50
CA PHE A 266 -9.86 -17.18 1.27
C PHE A 266 -8.81 -18.17 0.78
N ALA A 267 -7.63 -17.63 0.50
CA ALA A 267 -6.52 -18.34 -0.08
C ALA A 267 -5.40 -18.42 0.96
N THR A 268 -5.02 -19.63 1.36
CA THR A 268 -4.09 -19.90 2.45
C THR A 268 -2.74 -20.38 1.92
N LYS A 269 -1.66 -19.79 2.42
CA LYS A 269 -0.30 -20.27 2.17
C LYS A 269 0.29 -20.78 3.47
N ASP A 270 0.57 -22.08 3.50
CA ASP A 270 1.09 -22.74 4.69
C ASP A 270 2.61 -22.53 4.85
N GLU A 271 3.02 -21.73 5.84
CA GLU A 271 4.40 -21.44 6.25
C GLU A 271 4.49 -21.43 7.79
N ASN A 272 5.54 -20.93 8.45
CA ASN A 272 5.54 -20.84 9.94
C ASN A 272 4.43 -19.92 10.50
N ILE A 273 3.93 -19.01 9.67
CA ILE A 273 2.76 -18.16 9.90
C ILE A 273 1.80 -18.43 8.73
N LEU A 274 0.51 -18.52 9.02
CA LEU A 274 -0.48 -18.79 7.98
C LEU A 274 -0.93 -17.46 7.35
N TYR A 275 -0.54 -17.24 6.10
CA TYR A 275 -0.94 -16.05 5.36
C TYR A 275 -2.27 -16.29 4.65
N VAL A 276 -3.21 -15.36 4.84
CA VAL A 276 -4.55 -15.47 4.26
C VAL A 276 -4.82 -14.28 3.35
N HIS A 277 -5.16 -14.56 2.10
CA HIS A 277 -5.77 -13.59 1.20
C HIS A 277 -7.27 -13.84 1.17
N PHE A 278 -8.05 -12.98 1.80
CA PHE A 278 -9.49 -12.94 1.67
C PHE A 278 -9.88 -12.02 0.51
N ILE A 279 -10.64 -12.55 -0.46
CA ILE A 279 -10.93 -11.90 -1.73
C ILE A 279 -12.44 -11.96 -1.96
N VAL A 280 -13.09 -10.81 -2.03
CA VAL A 280 -14.50 -10.73 -2.44
C VAL A 280 -14.55 -10.79 -3.96
N LEU A 281 -15.35 -11.72 -4.49
CA LEU A 281 -15.50 -11.90 -5.91
C LEU A 281 -16.63 -11.00 -6.44
N PRO A 282 -16.43 -10.33 -7.59
CA PRO A 282 -17.45 -9.52 -8.23
C PRO A 282 -18.62 -10.33 -8.78
#